data_AF-A0A0J1J397-F1
#
_entry.id   AF-A0A0J1J397-F1
#
_cell.length_a   1.000
_cell.length_b   1.000
_cell.length_c   1.000
_cell.angle_alpha   90.00
_cell.angle_beta   90.00
_cell.angle_gamma   90.00
#
_symmetry.space_group_name_H-M   'P 1'
#
loop_
_entity.id
_entity.type
_entity.pdbx_description
1 polymer ?
#
loop_
_entity_poly.entity_id
_entity_poly.type
_entity_poly.pdbx_seq_one_letter_code
_entity_poly.pdbx_strand_id
1 'polypeptide(L)'
;MKSLSEEMKNEVKRLHQQGYKHREIAKLVGVSKGSVTYVIQERTKQQNKLCNIPQSVWDEWDILHERYGENGTHRAKNRLHTGR
;
A
#
# COMPACT_ATOMS: atom_id res chain seq x y z
N MET A 1 -11.69 -8.11 -10.15
CA MET A 1 -10.34 -7.92 -10.72
C MET A 1 -9.84 -9.27 -11.23
N LYS A 2 -9.40 -9.36 -12.50
CA LYS A 2 -8.69 -10.57 -12.97
C LYS A 2 -7.35 -10.66 -12.25
N SER A 3 -7.03 -11.84 -11.72
CA SER A 3 -5.69 -12.15 -11.21
C SER A 3 -4.69 -12.14 -12.37
N LEU A 4 -3.53 -11.52 -12.19
CA LEU A 4 -2.42 -11.61 -13.15
C LEU A 4 -1.93 -13.04 -13.25
N SER A 5 -1.65 -13.52 -14.46
CA SER A 5 -0.98 -14.80 -14.66
C SER A 5 0.44 -14.76 -14.08
N GLU A 6 0.98 -15.93 -13.73
CA GLU A 6 2.35 -16.02 -13.21
C GLU A 6 3.39 -15.54 -14.23
N GLU A 7 3.16 -15.78 -15.52
CA GLU A 7 4.02 -15.28 -16.60
C GLU A 7 4.12 -13.75 -16.60
N MET A 8 2.98 -13.06 -16.47
CA MET A 8 2.96 -11.60 -16.40
C MET A 8 3.66 -11.07 -15.16
N LYS A 9 3.54 -11.77 -14.02
CA LYS A 9 4.24 -11.39 -12.78
C LYS A 9 5.74 -11.52 -12.94
N ASN A 10 6.21 -12.61 -13.54
CA ASN A 10 7.63 -12.85 -13.79
C ASN A 10 8.21 -11.80 -14.74
N GLU A 11 7.46 -11.43 -15.78
CA GLU A 11 7.91 -10.39 -16.72
C GLU A 11 7.99 -9.01 -16.05
N VAL A 12 7.02 -8.66 -15.20
CA VAL A 12 7.10 -7.44 -14.37
C VAL A 12 8.35 -7.42 -13.50
N LYS A 13 8.68 -8.53 -12.84
CA LYS A 13 9.89 -8.64 -12.01
C LYS A 13 11.17 -8.50 -12.84
N ARG A 14 11.22 -9.14 -14.01
CA ARG A 14 12.37 -9.07 -14.93
C ARG A 14 12.62 -7.64 -15.41
N LEU A 15 11.58 -6.94 -15.86
CA LEU A 15 11.69 -5.55 -16.31
C LEU A 15 12.06 -4.60 -15.15
N HIS A 16 11.56 -4.85 -13.94
CA HIS A 16 11.97 -4.08 -12.76
C HIS A 16 13.45 -4.27 -12.44
N GLN A 17 13.97 -5.50 -12.50
CA GLN A 17 15.41 -5.79 -12.29
C GLN A 17 16.29 -5.13 -13.37
N GLN A 18 15.76 -4.95 -14.58
CA GLN A 18 16.42 -4.21 -15.66
C GLN A 18 16.39 -2.68 -15.48
N GLY A 19 15.75 -2.17 -14.41
CA GLY A 19 15.72 -0.75 -14.07
C GLY A 19 14.59 0.05 -14.73
N TYR A 20 13.63 -0.60 -15.37
CA TYR A 20 12.47 0.10 -15.95
C TYR A 20 11.58 0.70 -14.86
N LYS A 21 11.00 1.88 -15.13
CA LYS A 21 10.08 2.53 -14.18
C LYS A 21 8.72 1.85 -14.22
N HIS A 22 7.99 1.88 -13.10
CA HIS A 22 6.68 1.21 -12.98
C HIS A 22 5.67 1.60 -14.08
N ARG A 23 5.72 2.85 -14.56
CA ARG A 23 4.84 3.35 -15.63
C ARG A 23 5.20 2.74 -17.00
N GLU A 24 6.47 2.47 -17.24
CA GLU A 24 6.97 1.85 -18.47
C GLU A 24 6.64 0.37 -18.47
N ILE A 25 6.89 -0.31 -17.35
CA ILE A 25 6.52 -1.72 -17.14
C ILE A 25 5.01 -1.93 -17.35
N ALA A 26 4.17 -1.04 -16.79
CA ALA A 26 2.73 -1.09 -16.96
C ALA A 26 2.30 -1.05 -18.44
N LYS A 27 2.96 -0.21 -19.25
CA LYS A 27 2.71 -0.11 -20.69
C LYS A 27 3.22 -1.33 -21.45
N LEU A 28 4.40 -1.84 -21.12
CA LEU A 28 5.03 -2.98 -21.79
C LEU A 28 4.26 -4.29 -21.55
N VAL A 29 3.80 -4.50 -20.31
CA VAL A 29 3.08 -5.72 -19.92
C VAL A 29 1.55 -5.59 -20.10
N GLY A 30 1.04 -4.39 -20.35
CA GLY A 30 -0.39 -4.14 -20.54
C GLY A 30 -1.21 -4.21 -19.25
N VAL A 31 -0.65 -3.77 -18.12
CA VAL A 31 -1.26 -3.87 -16.79
C VAL A 31 -1.34 -2.51 -16.11
N SER A 32 -2.17 -2.39 -15.07
CA SER A 32 -2.24 -1.14 -14.30
C SER A 32 -0.96 -0.90 -13.48
N LYS A 33 -0.62 0.38 -13.24
CA LYS A 33 0.52 0.74 -12.36
C LYS A 33 0.37 0.15 -10.94
N GLY A 34 -0.86 0.05 -10.44
CA GLY A 34 -1.15 -0.56 -9.14
C GLY A 34 -0.84 -2.06 -9.14
N SER A 35 -1.15 -2.75 -10.23
CA SER A 35 -0.78 -4.16 -10.43
C SER A 35 0.73 -4.36 -10.43
N VAL A 36 1.49 -3.52 -11.15
CA VAL A 36 2.96 -3.55 -11.14
C VAL A 36 3.51 -3.39 -9.72
N THR A 37 2.98 -2.40 -8.98
CA THR A 37 3.41 -2.12 -7.60
C THR A 37 3.12 -3.29 -6.68
N TYR A 38 1.94 -3.91 -6.80
CA TYR A 38 1.56 -5.08 -6.02
C TYR A 38 2.50 -6.27 -6.29
N VAL A 39 2.86 -6.51 -7.55
CA VAL A 39 3.76 -7.60 -7.94
C VAL A 39 5.19 -7.37 -7.43
N ILE A 40 5.70 -6.14 -7.51
CA ILE A 40 7.07 -5.81 -7.06
C ILE A 40 7.18 -5.87 -5.53
N GLN A 41 6.17 -5.36 -4.82
CA GLN A 41 6.22 -5.31 -3.36
C GLN A 41 6.02 -6.68 -2.70
N GLU A 42 5.59 -7.70 -3.47
CA GLU A 42 5.31 -9.07 -3.01
C GLU A 42 4.42 -9.13 -1.74
N ARG A 43 3.65 -8.07 -1.48
CA ARG A 43 2.90 -7.93 -0.24
C ARG A 43 1.75 -8.92 -0.22
N THR A 44 1.71 -9.71 0.84
CA THR A 44 0.53 -10.51 1.15
C THR A 44 -0.67 -9.60 1.42
N LYS A 45 -1.89 -10.08 1.19
CA LYS A 45 -3.13 -9.33 1.53
C LYS A 45 -3.14 -8.87 3.00
N GLN A 46 -2.50 -9.64 3.88
CA GLN A 46 -2.37 -9.38 5.31
C GLN A 46 -1.39 -8.23 5.58
N GLN A 47 -0.24 -8.19 4.89
CA GLN A 47 0.69 -7.05 4.95
C GLN A 47 0.12 -5.76 4.34
N ASN A 48 -0.73 -5.86 3.31
CA ASN A 48 -1.43 -4.69 2.75
C ASN A 48 -2.47 -4.10 3.71
N LYS A 49 -3.05 -4.91 4.61
CA LYS A 49 -3.88 -4.41 5.72
C LYS A 49 -3.04 -3.70 6.78
N LEU A 50 -1.81 -4.14 7.00
CA LEU A 50 -0.95 -3.66 8.09
C LEU A 50 -0.17 -2.38 7.75
N CYS A 51 0.21 -2.15 6.49
CA CYS A 51 1.21 -1.12 6.21
C CYS A 51 0.84 -0.14 5.09
N ASN A 52 0.48 1.09 5.50
CA ASN A 52 1.17 2.28 5.03
C ASN A 52 1.20 3.40 6.09
N ILE A 53 1.33 3.02 7.36
CA ILE A 53 1.42 3.92 8.50
C ILE A 53 2.69 3.50 9.27
N PRO A 54 3.64 4.42 9.56
CA PRO A 54 4.82 4.11 10.37
C PRO A 54 4.42 3.50 11.72
N GLN A 55 5.21 2.57 12.26
CA GLN A 55 4.90 1.92 13.55
C GLN A 55 4.65 2.94 14.67
N SER A 56 5.43 4.02 14.72
CA SER A 56 5.24 5.12 15.66
C SER A 56 3.86 5.79 15.57
N VAL A 57 3.23 5.79 14.39
CA VAL A 57 1.89 6.35 14.17
C VAL A 57 0.80 5.33 14.56
N TRP A 58 1.09 4.03 14.50
CA TRP A 58 0.24 3.00 15.11
C TRP A 58 0.26 3.10 16.64
N ASP A 59 1.44 3.31 17.22
CA ASP A 59 1.61 3.44 18.67
C ASP A 59 0.85 4.69 19.21
N GLU A 60 0.87 5.81 18.47
CA GLU A 60 0.03 7.00 18.78
C GLU A 60 -1.48 6.71 18.68
N TRP A 61 -1.91 5.84 17.75
CA TRP A 61 -3.32 5.47 17.61
C TRP A 61 -3.80 4.51 18.70
N ASP A 62 -2.94 3.60 19.15
CA ASP A 62 -3.26 2.68 20.24
C ASP A 62 -3.48 3.43 21.56
N ILE A 63 -2.65 4.44 21.85
CA ILE A 63 -2.85 5.35 23.00
C ILE A 63 -4.20 6.09 22.92
N LEU A 64 -4.64 6.47 21.72
CA LEU A 64 -5.91 7.16 21.50
C LEU A 64 -7.12 6.20 21.56
N HIS A 65 -6.97 4.96 21.11
CA HIS A 65 -7.99 3.91 21.22
C HIS A 65 -8.24 3.50 22.66
N GLU A 66 -7.17 3.31 23.45
CA GLU A 66 -7.27 2.93 24.86
C GLU A 66 -7.94 4.04 25.69
N ARG A 67 -7.69 5.31 25.34
CA ARG A 67 -8.24 6.47 26.06
C ARG A 67 -9.66 6.86 25.65
N TYR A 68 -10.05 6.67 24.39
CA TYR A 68 -11.31 7.23 23.85
C TYR A 68 -12.15 6.26 23.01
N GLY A 69 -11.73 4.99 22.85
CA GLY A 69 -12.41 4.00 22.01
C GLY A 69 -12.36 4.30 20.50
N GLU A 70 -13.06 3.49 19.69
CA GLU A 70 -13.03 3.57 18.21
C GLU A 70 -13.39 4.97 17.66
N ASN A 71 -14.23 5.73 18.37
CA ASN A 71 -14.66 7.08 17.98
C ASN A 71 -13.61 8.18 18.21
N GLY A 72 -12.58 7.91 19.03
CA GLY A 72 -11.50 8.86 19.31
C GLY A 72 -10.59 9.14 18.10
N THR A 73 -10.34 8.11 17.28
CA THR A 73 -9.45 8.21 16.12
C THR A 73 -10.03 9.06 15.00
N HIS A 74 -11.36 9.10 14.85
CA HIS A 74 -12.03 9.93 13.85
C HIS A 74 -11.88 11.42 14.17
N ARG A 75 -12.02 11.79 15.45
CA ARG A 75 -11.86 13.18 15.91
C ARG A 75 -10.40 13.63 15.82
N ALA A 76 -9.44 12.76 16.15
CA ALA A 76 -8.00 13.05 16.03
C ALA A 76 -7.56 13.24 14.57
N LYS A 77 -8.01 12.38 13.65
CA LYS A 77 -7.77 12.52 12.20
C LYS A 77 -8.30 13.86 11.67
N ASN A 78 -9.51 14.23 12.08
CA ASN A 78 -10.13 15.47 11.60
C ASN A 78 -9.38 16.71 12.12
N ARG A 79 -8.86 16.64 13.36
CA ARG A 79 -7.99 17.67 13.96
C ARG A 79 -6.69 17.87 13.20
N LEU A 80 -6.00 16.78 12.87
CA LEU A 80 -4.76 16.82 12.08
C LEU A 80 -4.99 17.34 10.66
N HIS A 81 -6.15 17.03 10.06
CA HIS A 81 -6.47 17.47 8.70
C HIS A 81 -6.92 18.94 8.64
N THR A 82 -7.63 19.43 9.67
CA THR A 82 -8.23 20.78 9.66
C THR A 82 -7.47 21.81 10.49
N GLY A 83 -6.47 21.39 11.28
CA GLY A 83 -5.64 22.27 12.10
C GLY A 83 -6.37 23.02 13.21
N ARG A 84 -7.58 22.59 13.58
CA ARG A 84 -8.44 23.20 14.63
C ARG A 84 -8.53 22.33 15.88
#